data_AF-A0A1J4Y8D3-F1
#
_entry.id   AF-A0A1J4Y8D3-F1
#
_cell.length_a   1.000
_cell.length_b   1.000
_cell.length_c   1.000
_cell.angle_alpha   90.00
_cell.angle_beta   90.00
_cell.angle_gamma   90.00
#
_symmetry.space_group_name_H-M   'P 1'
#
loop_
_entity.id
_entity.type
_entity.pdbx_description
1 polymer ?
#
loop_
_entity_poly.entity_id
_entity_poly.type
_entity_poly.pdbx_seq_one_letter_code
_entity_poly.pdbx_strand_id
1 'polypeptide(L)'
;MKLRKLLKKLNDYLNEDEKQLQDKDDGLSSVLKKLKIKEMDIQHKIEIEMDEDERKFLEQELKIVHSQREKGIHLLSEMRGRKNVQKPEEQNPA
;
A
#
# COMPACT_ATOMS: atom_id res chain seq x y z
N MET A 1 -8.99 -4.21 10.07
CA MET A 1 -7.72 -4.81 10.52
C MET A 1 -6.93 -3.75 11.28
N LYS A 2 -6.14 -4.14 12.29
CA LYS A 2 -5.27 -3.20 13.03
C LYS A 2 -4.12 -2.69 12.13
N LEU A 3 -3.69 -1.44 12.33
CA LEU A 3 -2.67 -0.78 11.50
C LEU A 3 -1.36 -1.58 11.41
N ARG A 4 -0.80 -2.00 12.56
CA ARG A 4 0.45 -2.79 12.59
C ARG A 4 0.39 -4.05 11.73
N LYS A 5 -0.77 -4.72 11.67
CA LYS A 5 -0.95 -5.91 10.81
C LYS A 5 -0.98 -5.56 9.33
N LEU A 6 -1.56 -4.40 8.96
CA LEU A 6 -1.54 -3.91 7.58
C LEU A 6 -0.12 -3.54 7.15
N LEU A 7 0.62 -2.82 7.99
CA LEU A 7 2.02 -2.46 7.74
C LEU A 7 2.91 -3.70 7.63
N LYS A 8 2.71 -4.71 8.48
CA LYS A 8 3.42 -5.98 8.35
C LYS A 8 3.14 -6.64 7.00
N LYS A 9 1.86 -6.78 6.61
CA LYS A 9 1.51 -7.39 5.32
C LYS A 9 2.10 -6.62 4.14
N LEU A 10 2.05 -5.29 4.19
CA LEU A 10 2.68 -4.45 3.17
C LEU A 10 4.19 -4.70 3.11
N ASN A 11 4.86 -4.76 4.26
CA ASN A 11 6.28 -5.07 4.32
C ASN A 11 6.58 -6.48 3.76
N ASP A 12 5.73 -7.47 4.03
CA ASP A 12 5.86 -8.80 3.45
C ASP A 12 5.84 -8.71 1.90
N TYR A 13 4.94 -7.92 1.30
CA TYR A 13 4.93 -7.67 -0.15
C TYR A 13 6.17 -6.91 -0.65
N LEU A 14 6.64 -5.90 0.08
CA LEU A 14 7.81 -5.10 -0.32
C LEU A 14 9.11 -5.91 -0.35
N ASN A 15 9.18 -7.03 0.38
CA ASN A 15 10.36 -7.89 0.46
C ASN A 15 10.16 -9.23 -0.26
N GLU A 16 9.04 -9.42 -0.96
CA GLU A 16 8.73 -10.67 -1.63
C GLU A 16 9.40 -10.74 -3.02
N ASP A 17 9.81 -11.94 -3.42
CA ASP A 17 10.41 -12.15 -4.73
C ASP A 17 9.45 -11.78 -5.86
N GLU A 18 9.99 -11.19 -6.91
CA GLU A 18 9.22 -10.66 -8.03
C GLU A 18 8.32 -11.71 -8.71
N LYS A 19 8.78 -12.96 -8.82
CA LYS A 19 7.99 -14.08 -9.37
C LYS A 19 6.78 -14.44 -8.49
N GLN A 20 6.88 -14.26 -7.17
CA GLN A 20 5.78 -14.57 -6.24
C GLN A 20 4.77 -13.43 -6.14
N LEU A 21 5.16 -12.21 -6.53
CA LEU A 21 4.32 -11.02 -6.51
C LEU A 21 3.29 -10.99 -7.65
N GLN A 22 3.58 -11.58 -8.82
CA GLN A 22 2.71 -11.46 -10.01
C GLN A 22 1.25 -11.85 -9.76
N ASP A 23 0.99 -12.81 -8.89
CA ASP A 23 -0.37 -13.31 -8.60
C ASP A 23 -1.06 -12.60 -7.42
N LYS A 24 -0.39 -11.64 -6.77
CA LYS A 24 -0.87 -11.04 -5.51
C LYS A 24 -1.30 -9.58 -5.63
N ASP A 25 -1.50 -9.08 -6.84
CA ASP A 25 -1.97 -7.72 -7.14
C ASP A 25 -3.21 -7.32 -6.30
N ASP A 26 -4.23 -8.16 -6.29
CA ASP A 26 -5.48 -7.90 -5.56
C ASP A 26 -5.27 -7.86 -4.05
N GLY A 27 -4.36 -8.71 -3.54
CA GLY A 27 -3.98 -8.75 -2.14
C GLY A 27 -3.30 -7.44 -1.69
N LEU A 28 -2.30 -7.00 -2.46
CA LEU A 28 -1.61 -5.73 -2.21
C LEU A 28 -2.57 -4.54 -2.32
N SER A 29 -3.38 -4.49 -3.39
CA SER A 29 -4.41 -3.46 -3.58
C SER A 29 -5.39 -3.39 -2.40
N SER A 30 -5.83 -4.54 -1.86
CA SER A 30 -6.69 -4.59 -0.66
C SER A 30 -6.00 -4.02 0.58
N VAL A 31 -4.70 -4.31 0.78
CA VAL A 31 -3.92 -3.75 1.90
C VAL A 31 -3.78 -2.23 1.75
N LEU A 32 -3.47 -1.72 0.56
CA LEU A 32 -3.31 -0.29 0.30
C LEU A 32 -4.62 0.48 0.49
N LYS A 33 -5.76 -0.06 0.06
CA LYS A 33 -7.08 0.53 0.33
C LYS A 33 -7.34 0.67 1.83
N LYS A 34 -6.99 -0.36 2.61
CA LYS A 34 -7.15 -0.33 4.07
C LYS A 34 -6.19 0.65 4.76
N LEU A 35 -4.97 0.82 4.24
CA LEU A 35 -4.03 1.83 4.71
C LEU A 35 -4.53 3.25 4.41
N LYS A 36 -5.12 3.49 3.24
CA LYS A 36 -5.75 4.79 2.91
C LYS A 36 -6.85 5.15 3.91
N ILE A 37 -7.72 4.20 4.26
CA ILE A 37 -8.75 4.42 5.28
C ILE A 37 -8.10 4.78 6.62
N LYS A 38 -7.01 4.12 7.00
CA LYS A 38 -6.29 4.41 8.24
C LYS A 38 -5.63 5.79 8.24
N GLU A 39 -5.09 6.24 7.10
CA GLU A 39 -4.58 7.62 6.96
C GLU A 39 -5.69 8.64 7.20
N MET A 40 -6.86 8.45 6.58
CA MET A 40 -8.00 9.33 6.76
C MET A 40 -8.49 9.34 8.22
N ASP A 41 -8.54 8.18 8.87
CA ASP A 41 -8.91 8.08 10.29
C ASP A 41 -7.91 8.86 11.18
N ILE A 42 -6.60 8.74 10.93
CA ILE A 42 -5.56 9.43 11.71
C ILE A 42 -5.62 10.94 11.46
N GLN A 43 -5.80 11.36 10.20
CA GLN A 43 -5.94 12.76 9.84
C GLN A 43 -7.14 13.40 10.54
N HIS A 44 -8.29 12.72 10.55
CA HIS A 44 -9.46 13.20 11.28
C HIS A 44 -9.22 13.31 12.79
N LYS A 45 -8.47 12.38 13.39
CA LYS A 45 -8.09 12.48 14.81
C LYS A 45 -7.20 13.69 15.09
N ILE A 46 -6.23 13.97 14.22
CA ILE A 46 -5.35 15.15 14.33
C ILE A 46 -6.17 16.44 14.35
N GLU A 47 -7.21 16.54 13.50
CA GLU A 47 -8.07 17.72 13.38
C GLU A 47 -8.85 18.03 14.67
N ILE A 48 -9.25 17.00 15.41
CA ILE A 48 -10.04 17.13 16.64
C ILE A 48 -9.21 17.03 17.92
N GLU A 49 -7.94 16.65 17.84
CA GLU A 49 -7.06 16.49 19.00
C GLU A 49 -6.60 17.85 19.50
N MET A 50 -6.82 18.12 20.79
CA MET A 50 -6.45 19.39 21.45
C MET A 50 -5.14 19.28 22.22
N ASP A 51 -4.74 18.07 22.62
CA ASP A 51 -3.46 17.84 23.25
C ASP A 51 -2.33 17.89 22.23
N GLU A 52 -1.37 18.80 22.42
CA GLU A 52 -0.29 19.01 21.45
C GLU A 52 0.65 17.80 21.33
N ASP A 53 0.86 17.07 22.41
CA ASP A 53 1.78 15.93 22.39
C ASP A 53 1.11 14.74 21.69
N GLU A 54 -0.15 14.43 22.00
CA GLU A 54 -0.94 13.42 21.30
C GLU A 54 -1.10 13.77 19.81
N ARG A 55 -1.34 15.05 19.47
CA ARG A 55 -1.37 15.50 18.08
C ARG A 55 -0.05 15.21 17.36
N LYS A 56 1.09 15.54 17.97
CA LYS A 56 2.43 15.23 17.40
C LYS A 56 2.63 13.73 17.20
N PHE A 57 2.18 12.90 18.14
CA PHE A 57 2.25 11.44 17.99
C PHE A 57 1.42 10.95 16.80
N LEU A 58 0.19 11.45 16.64
CA LEU A 58 -0.67 11.12 15.51
C LEU A 58 -0.09 11.60 14.17
N GLU A 59 0.50 12.80 14.12
CA GLU A 59 1.18 13.31 12.93
C GLU A 59 2.37 12.43 12.50
N GLN A 60 3.16 11.95 13.47
CA GLN A 60 4.25 11.01 13.20
C GLN A 60 3.71 9.67 12.68
N GLU A 61 2.65 9.14 13.29
CA GLU A 61 1.99 7.92 12.81
C GLU A 61 1.48 8.11 11.38
N LEU A 62 0.79 9.22 11.09
CA LEU A 62 0.30 9.55 9.75
C LEU A 62 1.43 9.58 8.72
N LYS A 63 2.55 10.23 9.05
CA LYS A 63 3.73 10.30 8.17
C LYS A 63 4.29 8.92 7.84
N ILE A 64 4.37 8.04 8.84
CA ILE A 64 4.84 6.66 8.64
C ILE A 64 3.87 5.91 7.73
N VAL A 65 2.57 5.94 8.02
CA VAL A 65 1.56 5.22 7.23
C VAL A 65 1.55 5.71 5.78
N HIS A 66 1.56 7.03 5.58
CA HIS A 66 1.58 7.65 4.26
C HIS A 66 2.81 7.23 3.45
N SER A 67 4.02 7.34 4.04
CA SER A 67 5.25 6.94 3.36
C SER A 67 5.26 5.47 2.96
N GLN A 68 4.73 4.59 3.82
CA GLN A 68 4.63 3.17 3.50
C GLN A 68 3.60 2.91 2.41
N ARG A 69 2.43 3.56 2.47
CA ARG A 69 1.40 3.40 1.43
C ARG A 69 1.89 3.84 0.06
N GLU A 70 2.61 4.95 -0.04
CA GLU A 70 3.19 5.42 -1.30
C GLU A 70 4.17 4.40 -1.88
N LYS A 71 5.07 3.83 -1.06
CA LYS A 71 5.96 2.74 -1.50
C LYS A 71 5.19 1.55 -2.06
N GLY A 72 4.11 1.17 -1.40
CA GLY A 72 3.25 0.09 -1.87
C GLY A 72 2.49 0.40 -3.15
N ILE A 73 2.08 1.66 -3.37
CA ILE A 73 1.45 2.11 -4.63
C ILE A 73 2.45 2.01 -5.78
N HIS A 74 3.71 2.42 -5.56
CA HIS A 74 4.77 2.25 -6.56
C HIS A 74 4.96 0.78 -6.92
N LEU A 75 5.08 -0.10 -5.93
CA LEU A 75 5.19 -1.55 -6.17
C LEU A 75 4.00 -2.09 -6.97
N LEU A 76 2.76 -1.72 -6.60
CA LEU A 76 1.56 -2.14 -7.31
C LEU A 76 1.56 -1.66 -8.77
N SER A 77 2.01 -0.43 -9.01
CA SER A 77 2.14 0.13 -10.36
C SER A 77 3.16 -0.64 -11.20
N GLU A 78 4.32 -0.99 -10.63
CA GLU A 78 5.32 -1.80 -11.31
C GLU A 78 4.79 -3.20 -11.66
N MET A 79 4.12 -3.87 -10.72
CA MET A 79 3.51 -5.18 -10.93
C MET A 79 2.51 -5.16 -12.10
N ARG A 80 1.66 -4.12 -12.16
CA ARG A 80 0.66 -3.96 -13.22
C ARG A 80 1.26 -3.56 -14.56
N GLY A 81 2.30 -2.72 -14.55
CA GLY A 81 3.08 -2.39 -15.73
C GLY A 81 3.71 -3.64 -16.37
N ARG A 82 4.30 -4.51 -15.55
CA ARG A 82 4.89 -5.79 -16.02
C ARG A 82 3.83 -6.75 -16.57
N LYS A 83 2.63 -6.83 -15.96
CA LYS A 83 1.51 -7.64 -16.49
C LYS A 83 1.10 -7.25 -17.91
N ASN A 84 1.20 -5.97 -18.26
CA ASN A 84 0.86 -5.51 -19.60
C ASN A 84 1.92 -5.85 -20.66
N VAL A 85 3.19 -6.02 -20.27
CA VAL A 85 4.30 -6.35 -21.19
C VAL A 85 4.38 -7.86 -21.48
N GLN A 86 3.84 -8.71 -20.61
CA GLN A 86 3.95 -10.17 -20.71
C GLN A 86 2.74 -10.85 -21.36
N LYS A 87 1.75 -10.12 -21.87
CA LYS A 87 0.75 -10.70 -22.77
C LYS A 87 1.45 -11.05 -24.09
N PRO A 88 1.57 -12.32 -24.49
CA PRO A 88 2.04 -12.64 -25.83
C PRO A 88 1.04 -12.04 -26.82
N GLU A 89 1.52 -11.29 -27.81
CA GLU A 89 0.80 -11.17 -29.06
C GLU A 89 0.53 -12.59 -29.54
N GLU A 90 -0.73 -13.02 -29.53
CA GLU A 90 -1.16 -14.16 -30.33
C GLU A 90 -0.86 -13.81 -31.78
N GLN A 91 0.31 -14.26 -32.25
CA GLN A 91 0.64 -14.30 -33.66
C GLN A 91 -0.41 -15.20 -34.32
N ASN A 92 -1.33 -14.58 -35.05
CA ASN A 92 -2.29 -15.25 -35.90
C ASN A 92 -1.59 -15.59 -37.22
N PRO A 93 -1.32 -16.87 -37.55
CA PRO A 93 -0.88 -17.23 -38.88
C PRO A 93 -2.12 -17.31 -39.78
N ALA A 94 -2.22 -16.38 -40.74
CA ALA A 94 -3.07 -16.51 -41.91
C ALA A 94 -2.23 -16.32 -43.17
#